data_AF-A0A4V2ALS2-F1
#
_entry.id   AF-A0A4V2ALS2-F1
#
_cell.length_a   1.000
_cell.length_b   1.000
_cell.length_c   1.000
_cell.angle_alpha   90.00
_cell.angle_beta   90.00
_cell.angle_gamma   90.00
#
_symmetry.space_group_name_H-M   'P 1'
#
loop_
_entity.id
_entity.type
_entity.pdbx_description
1 polymer ?
#
loop_
_entity_poly.entity_id
_entity_poly.type
_entity_poly.pdbx_seq_one_letter_code
_entity_poly.pdbx_strand_id
1 'polypeptide(L)'
;MIKELGSILKWLGEIWLFWLAIAVSVAGLAVMFTGDEKYIRLSGLILQFAGMLATARGIQLTRIFFGQPGIFKTAKNWFSRFPLRRRSSTGVGFVGIAAASSSSRGHLTSAVNPNATLDERVKILEANMESLTIRVSKDAENAEKLMRNLSVDLDEEKRLRISEHQQISERLKEAQTGGLGTALMGLIWLIVGSFLSTGAVEIAERF
;
A
#
# COMPACT_ATOMS: atom_id res chain seq x y z
N MET A 1 2.87 13.14 24.28
CA MET A 1 2.36 12.39 25.44
C MET A 1 1.14 11.52 25.12
N ILE A 2 0.06 12.04 24.51
CA ILE A 2 -1.16 11.23 24.22
C ILE A 2 -0.94 10.15 23.15
N LYS A 3 -0.06 10.38 22.15
CA LYS A 3 0.30 9.38 21.12
C LYS A 3 1.06 8.18 21.67
N GLU A 4 1.93 8.39 22.65
CA GLU A 4 2.72 7.34 23.33
C GLU A 4 1.82 6.41 24.15
N LEU A 5 0.75 6.94 24.77
CA LEU A 5 -0.18 6.13 25.55
C LEU A 5 -0.98 5.15 24.66
N GLY A 6 -1.31 5.57 23.44
CA GLY A 6 -2.03 4.76 22.47
C GLY A 6 -1.20 3.62 21.87
N SER A 7 0.11 3.81 21.69
CA SER A 7 1.00 2.74 21.24
C SER A 7 1.23 1.70 22.33
N ILE A 8 1.42 2.14 23.58
CA ILE A 8 1.59 1.25 24.74
C ILE A 8 0.32 0.41 24.97
N LEU A 9 -0.88 0.99 24.85
CA LEU A 9 -2.13 0.24 25.01
C LEU A 9 -2.31 -0.84 23.93
N LYS A 10 -1.93 -0.54 22.67
CA LYS A 10 -1.96 -1.51 21.58
C LYS A 10 -0.96 -2.64 21.81
N TRP A 11 0.25 -2.31 22.24
CA TRP A 11 1.29 -3.28 22.57
C TRP A 11 0.87 -4.21 23.73
N LEU A 12 0.25 -3.65 24.77
CA LEU A 12 -0.28 -4.43 25.90
C LEU A 12 -1.41 -5.38 25.44
N GLY A 13 -2.26 -4.94 24.51
CA GLY A 13 -3.31 -5.76 23.91
C GLY A 13 -2.77 -6.91 23.07
N GLU A 14 -1.69 -6.70 22.33
CA GLU A 14 -1.00 -7.75 21.55
C GLU A 14 -0.37 -8.81 22.46
N ILE A 15 0.27 -8.39 23.55
CA ILE A 15 0.85 -9.30 24.55
C ILE A 15 -0.22 -10.08 25.30
N TRP A 16 -1.36 -9.46 25.62
CA TRP A 16 -2.47 -10.15 26.28
C TRP A 16 -2.99 -11.32 25.43
N LEU A 17 -3.09 -11.15 24.11
CA LEU A 17 -3.51 -12.22 23.20
C LEU A 17 -2.52 -13.39 23.20
N PHE A 18 -1.22 -13.10 23.30
CA PHE A 18 -0.19 -14.13 23.40
C PHE A 18 -0.28 -14.91 24.73
N TRP A 19 -0.49 -14.22 25.85
CA TRP A 19 -0.68 -14.88 27.15
C TRP A 19 -1.97 -15.67 27.24
N LEU A 20 -3.07 -15.12 26.71
CA LEU A 20 -4.33 -15.84 26.59
C LEU A 20 -4.14 -17.07 25.72
N ALA A 21 -3.29 -16.98 24.68
CA ALA A 21 -3.01 -18.11 23.83
C ALA A 21 -2.29 -19.25 24.58
N ILE A 22 -1.27 -18.91 25.36
CA ILE A 22 -0.56 -19.84 26.22
C ILE A 22 -1.51 -20.44 27.27
N ALA A 23 -2.32 -19.61 27.93
CA ALA A 23 -3.24 -20.05 28.98
C ALA A 23 -4.26 -21.08 28.45
N VAL A 24 -4.82 -20.86 27.26
CA VAL A 24 -5.76 -21.81 26.63
C VAL A 24 -5.06 -23.11 26.25
N SER A 25 -3.82 -23.07 25.73
CA SER A 25 -3.04 -24.28 25.44
C SER A 25 -2.74 -25.09 26.70
N VAL A 26 -2.31 -24.42 27.77
CA VAL A 26 -1.99 -25.05 29.06
C VAL A 26 -3.25 -25.64 29.68
N ALA A 27 -4.39 -24.93 29.64
CA ALA A 27 -5.66 -25.44 30.11
C ALA A 27 -6.11 -26.68 29.32
N GLY A 28 -5.95 -26.70 27.99
CA GLY A 28 -6.25 -27.87 27.16
C GLY A 28 -5.38 -29.09 27.51
N LEU A 29 -4.09 -28.87 27.76
CA LEU A 29 -3.18 -29.92 28.22
C LEU A 29 -3.49 -30.39 29.64
N ALA A 30 -3.89 -29.49 30.54
CA ALA A 30 -4.26 -29.84 31.91
C ALA A 30 -5.48 -30.78 31.96
N VAL A 31 -6.42 -30.63 31.01
CA VAL A 31 -7.59 -31.52 30.90
C VAL A 31 -7.19 -32.96 30.55
N MET A 32 -6.04 -33.19 29.88
CA MET A 32 -5.55 -34.55 29.62
C MET A 32 -5.31 -35.36 30.91
N PHE A 33 -4.98 -34.70 32.02
CA PHE A 33 -4.71 -35.36 33.29
C PHE A 33 -5.99 -35.76 34.06
N THR A 34 -7.17 -35.39 33.57
CA THR A 34 -8.45 -35.75 34.22
C THR A 34 -8.93 -37.16 33.89
N GLY A 35 -8.36 -37.82 32.86
CA GLY A 35 -8.63 -39.22 32.50
C GLY A 35 -9.99 -39.51 31.87
N ASP A 36 -10.93 -38.55 31.85
CA ASP A 36 -12.28 -38.77 31.35
C ASP A 36 -12.40 -38.35 29.86
N GLU A 37 -12.59 -39.34 28.99
CA GLU A 37 -12.57 -39.25 27.52
C GLU A 37 -13.49 -38.13 26.98
N LYS A 38 -14.66 -37.94 27.60
CA LYS A 38 -15.64 -36.94 27.17
C LYS A 38 -15.09 -35.52 27.27
N TYR A 39 -14.38 -35.22 28.36
CA TYR A 39 -13.79 -33.90 28.58
C TYR A 39 -12.57 -33.66 27.69
N ILE A 40 -11.79 -34.71 27.40
CA ILE A 40 -10.65 -34.65 26.46
C ILE A 40 -11.14 -34.36 25.03
N ARG A 41 -12.21 -35.01 24.57
CA ARG A 41 -12.79 -34.72 23.25
C ARG A 41 -13.39 -33.31 23.17
N LEU A 42 -14.12 -32.88 24.21
CA LEU A 42 -14.74 -31.56 24.22
C LEU A 42 -13.70 -30.43 24.25
N SER A 43 -12.62 -30.58 25.04
CA SER A 43 -11.53 -29.60 25.09
C SER A 43 -10.76 -29.53 23.77
N GLY A 44 -10.52 -30.67 23.11
CA GLY A 44 -9.95 -30.73 21.76
C GLY A 44 -10.79 -29.98 20.73
N LEU A 45 -12.11 -30.17 20.73
CA LEU A 45 -13.03 -29.47 19.82
C LEU A 45 -13.06 -27.96 20.06
N ILE A 46 -13.11 -27.53 21.33
CA ILE A 46 -13.05 -26.10 21.70
C ILE A 46 -11.72 -25.49 21.22
N LEU A 47 -10.61 -26.20 21.39
CA LEU A 47 -9.29 -25.74 20.96
C LEU A 47 -9.19 -25.61 19.44
N GLN A 48 -9.80 -26.54 18.69
CA GLN A 48 -9.88 -26.44 17.22
C GLN A 48 -10.69 -25.23 16.78
N PHE A 49 -11.86 -24.97 17.37
CA PHE A 49 -12.66 -23.78 17.06
C PHE A 49 -11.92 -22.50 17.42
N ALA A 50 -11.23 -22.46 18.56
CA ALA A 50 -10.39 -21.33 18.95
C ALA A 50 -9.25 -21.10 17.94
N GLY A 51 -8.60 -22.17 17.48
CA GLY A 51 -7.58 -22.13 16.42
C GLY A 51 -8.13 -21.59 15.09
N MET A 52 -9.31 -22.04 14.65
CA MET A 52 -9.98 -21.52 13.44
C MET A 52 -10.30 -20.03 13.57
N LEU A 53 -10.83 -19.58 14.72
CA LEU A 53 -11.15 -18.18 14.94
C LEU A 53 -9.90 -17.30 14.98
N ALA A 54 -8.81 -17.79 15.58
CA ALA A 54 -7.53 -17.10 15.63
C ALA A 54 -6.92 -16.92 14.24
N THR A 55 -6.87 -17.99 13.44
CA THR A 55 -6.40 -17.92 12.04
C THR A 55 -7.26 -16.99 11.19
N ALA A 56 -8.59 -17.08 11.31
CA ALA A 56 -9.52 -16.21 10.59
C ALA A 56 -9.32 -14.72 10.96
N ARG A 57 -9.12 -14.41 12.25
CA ARG A 57 -8.79 -13.05 12.69
C ARG A 57 -7.45 -12.57 12.16
N GLY A 58 -6.41 -13.40 12.19
CA GLY A 58 -5.10 -13.08 11.62
C GLY A 58 -5.21 -12.70 10.14
N ILE A 59 -5.91 -13.52 9.34
CA ILE A 59 -6.14 -13.25 7.92
C ILE A 59 -6.97 -11.97 7.72
N GLN A 60 -7.96 -11.73 8.57
CA GLN A 60 -8.80 -10.53 8.49
C GLN A 60 -7.99 -9.25 8.78
N LEU A 61 -7.11 -9.26 9.77
CA LEU A 61 -6.22 -8.14 10.09
C LEU A 61 -5.28 -7.84 8.92
N THR A 62 -4.66 -8.88 8.33
CA THR A 62 -3.81 -8.73 7.15
C THR A 62 -4.58 -8.11 5.98
N ARG A 63 -5.83 -8.55 5.72
CA ARG A 63 -6.65 -7.96 4.65
C ARG A 63 -7.00 -6.49 4.87
N ILE A 64 -7.34 -6.12 6.10
CA ILE A 64 -7.64 -4.72 6.44
C ILE A 64 -6.40 -3.86 6.24
N PHE A 65 -5.22 -4.38 6.60
CA PHE A 65 -3.94 -3.67 6.42
C PHE A 65 -3.65 -3.37 4.94
N PHE A 66 -3.96 -4.30 4.03
CA PHE A 66 -3.82 -4.08 2.58
C PHE A 66 -4.96 -3.26 1.96
N GLY A 67 -5.83 -2.63 2.76
CA GLY A 67 -6.98 -1.87 2.27
C GLY A 67 -8.03 -2.72 1.57
N GLN A 68 -7.94 -4.05 1.68
CA GLN A 68 -8.92 -4.96 1.10
C GLN A 68 -10.15 -5.05 2.01
N PRO A 69 -11.36 -5.21 1.43
CA PRO A 69 -12.55 -5.47 2.22
C PRO A 69 -12.35 -6.75 3.05
N GLY A 70 -12.66 -6.67 4.36
CA GLY A 70 -12.58 -7.82 5.26
C GLY A 70 -13.41 -9.00 4.75
N ILE A 71 -13.07 -10.21 5.21
CA ILE A 71 -13.64 -11.48 4.72
C ILE A 71 -15.17 -11.45 4.70
N PHE A 72 -15.81 -10.92 5.75
CA PHE A 72 -17.27 -10.76 5.82
C PHE A 72 -17.83 -9.82 4.74
N LYS A 73 -17.13 -8.74 4.42
CA LYS A 73 -17.54 -7.79 3.37
C LYS A 73 -17.33 -8.41 1.99
N THR A 74 -16.26 -9.20 1.79
CA THR A 74 -16.08 -10.00 0.57
C THR A 74 -17.16 -11.07 0.43
N ALA A 75 -17.48 -11.81 1.50
CA ALA A 75 -18.53 -12.83 1.49
C ALA A 75 -19.91 -12.20 1.23
N LYS A 76 -20.23 -11.09 1.89
CA LYS A 76 -21.45 -10.31 1.64
C LYS A 76 -21.49 -9.79 0.20
N ASN A 77 -20.39 -9.28 -0.32
CA ASN A 77 -20.30 -8.84 -1.71
C ASN A 77 -20.47 -10.00 -2.69
N TRP A 78 -19.85 -11.15 -2.41
CA TRP A 78 -20.00 -12.37 -3.20
C TRP A 78 -21.45 -12.86 -3.21
N PHE A 79 -22.10 -12.90 -2.04
CA PHE A 79 -23.52 -13.21 -1.91
C PHE A 79 -24.42 -12.18 -2.60
N SER A 80 -24.01 -10.91 -2.63
CA SER A 80 -24.74 -9.85 -3.35
C SER A 80 -24.55 -9.90 -4.87
N ARG A 81 -23.50 -10.57 -5.35
CA ARG A 81 -23.22 -10.84 -6.76
C ARG A 81 -23.84 -12.17 -7.23
N PHE A 82 -24.56 -12.86 -6.36
CA PHE A 82 -25.25 -14.08 -6.71
C PHE A 82 -26.27 -13.79 -7.83
N PRO A 83 -26.24 -14.55 -8.95
CA PRO A 83 -26.83 -14.16 -10.23
C PRO A 83 -28.36 -14.02 -10.24
N LEU A 84 -29.04 -14.34 -9.13
CA LEU A 84 -30.50 -14.18 -9.01
C LEU A 84 -30.96 -12.72 -8.77
N ARG A 85 -30.05 -11.76 -8.51
CA ARG A 85 -30.43 -10.36 -8.26
C ARG A 85 -29.90 -9.44 -9.37
N ARG A 86 -30.74 -9.16 -10.39
CA ARG A 86 -30.47 -8.19 -11.47
C ARG A 86 -29.92 -6.88 -10.91
N ARG A 87 -28.79 -6.39 -11.42
CA ARG A 87 -28.31 -5.01 -11.16
C ARG A 87 -27.83 -4.34 -12.44
N SER A 88 -28.23 -3.07 -12.57
CA SER A 88 -27.83 -2.12 -13.60
C SER A 88 -26.35 -1.75 -13.46
N SER A 89 -25.62 -1.81 -14.56
CA SER A 89 -24.23 -1.38 -14.66
C SER A 89 -24.11 0.16 -14.61
N THR A 90 -23.46 0.69 -13.58
CA THR A 90 -23.04 2.10 -13.55
C THR A 90 -21.55 2.16 -13.90
N GLY A 91 -21.24 2.60 -15.11
CA GLY A 91 -19.87 2.87 -15.55
C GLY A 91 -19.41 4.24 -15.05
N VAL A 92 -18.21 4.32 -14.49
CA VAL A 92 -17.56 5.59 -14.12
C VAL A 92 -16.52 5.90 -15.18
N GLY A 93 -16.75 6.95 -15.97
CA GLY A 93 -15.80 7.48 -16.94
C GLY A 93 -14.95 8.59 -16.31
N PHE A 94 -13.63 8.50 -16.45
CA PHE A 94 -12.69 9.52 -16.01
C PHE A 94 -12.30 10.37 -17.23
N VAL A 95 -12.49 11.69 -17.16
CA VAL A 95 -12.07 12.65 -18.20
C VAL A 95 -10.94 13.50 -17.60
N GLY A 96 -9.72 13.28 -18.07
CA GLY A 96 -8.57 14.11 -17.72
C GLY A 96 -8.49 15.31 -18.66
N ILE A 97 -8.57 16.53 -18.13
CA ILE A 97 -8.36 17.77 -18.89
C ILE A 97 -6.85 18.09 -18.82
N ALA A 98 -6.14 17.91 -19.94
CA ALA A 98 -4.77 18.38 -20.08
C ALA A 98 -4.78 19.87 -20.48
N ALA A 99 -4.27 20.75 -19.62
CA ALA A 99 -4.14 22.16 -19.91
C ALA A 99 -3.02 22.39 -20.95
N ALA A 100 -3.39 22.80 -22.16
CA ALA A 100 -2.42 23.20 -23.19
C ALA A 100 -2.05 24.68 -23.00
N SER A 101 -0.79 24.95 -22.64
CA SER A 101 -0.23 26.31 -22.65
C SER A 101 0.25 26.63 -24.07
N SER A 102 -0.29 27.72 -24.66
CA SER A 102 0.17 28.26 -25.94
C SER A 102 1.12 29.43 -25.67
N SER A 103 2.33 29.39 -26.25
CA SER A 103 3.21 30.56 -26.29
C SER A 103 3.38 31.01 -27.73
N SER A 104 3.17 32.31 -28.00
CA SER A 104 3.43 32.93 -29.29
C SER A 104 4.64 33.85 -29.17
N ARG A 105 5.53 33.81 -30.17
CA ARG A 105 6.69 34.71 -30.27
C ARG A 105 6.58 35.46 -31.60
N GLY A 106 6.65 36.79 -31.54
CA GLY A 106 6.71 37.66 -32.71
C GLY A 106 8.15 38.00 -33.06
N HIS A 107 8.51 37.93 -34.34
CA HIS A 107 9.81 38.36 -34.84
C HIS A 107 9.64 39.56 -35.77
N LEU A 108 10.39 40.63 -35.51
CA LEU A 108 10.52 41.77 -36.41
C LEU A 108 11.87 41.64 -37.11
N THR A 109 11.86 41.64 -38.43
CA THR A 109 13.06 41.76 -39.27
C THR A 109 12.86 42.97 -40.19
N SER A 110 13.84 43.87 -40.23
CA SER A 110 13.77 45.04 -41.10
C SER A 110 14.06 44.60 -42.53
N ALA A 111 13.06 44.74 -43.42
CA ALA A 111 13.22 44.45 -44.84
C ALA A 111 14.14 45.51 -45.50
N VAL A 112 15.06 45.06 -46.35
CA VAL A 112 15.96 45.95 -47.08
C VAL A 112 15.22 46.55 -48.28
N ASN A 113 15.24 47.88 -48.41
CA ASN A 113 14.69 48.56 -49.58
C ASN A 113 15.57 48.29 -50.81
N PRO A 114 15.02 47.79 -51.93
CA PRO A 114 15.80 47.47 -53.13
C PRO A 114 16.50 48.69 -53.77
N ASN A 115 16.06 49.92 -53.48
CA ASN A 115 16.69 51.14 -53.97
C ASN A 115 17.65 51.80 -52.95
N ALA A 116 17.87 51.20 -51.78
CA ALA A 116 18.79 51.70 -50.77
C ALA A 116 20.25 51.65 -51.25
N THR A 117 21.05 52.63 -50.83
CA THR A 117 22.49 52.69 -51.11
C THR A 117 23.22 51.52 -50.45
N LEU A 118 24.40 51.15 -50.97
CA LEU A 118 25.20 50.03 -50.45
C LEU A 118 25.47 50.17 -48.94
N ASP A 119 25.81 51.38 -48.48
CA ASP A 119 26.05 51.66 -47.07
C ASP A 119 24.82 51.45 -46.18
N GLU A 120 23.64 51.83 -46.68
CA GLU A 120 22.38 51.64 -45.95
C GLU A 120 22.03 50.16 -45.82
N ARG A 121 22.32 49.35 -46.86
CA ARG A 121 22.15 47.89 -46.81
C ARG A 121 23.09 47.22 -45.81
N VAL A 122 24.36 47.65 -45.76
CA VAL A 122 25.35 47.15 -44.80
C VAL A 122 24.89 47.46 -43.37
N LYS A 123 24.45 48.69 -43.11
CA LYS A 123 23.94 49.11 -41.80
C LYS A 123 22.71 48.29 -41.35
N ILE A 124 21.78 47.98 -42.26
CA ILE A 124 20.62 47.13 -41.94
C ILE A 124 21.06 45.68 -41.65
N LEU A 125 22.03 45.15 -42.40
CA LEU A 125 22.57 43.81 -42.16
C LEU A 125 23.28 43.73 -40.80
N GLU A 126 24.09 44.71 -40.44
CA GLU A 126 24.75 44.81 -39.14
C GLU A 126 23.74 44.84 -38.00
N ALA A 127 22.70 45.68 -38.11
CA ALA A 127 21.62 45.75 -37.13
C ALA A 127 20.84 44.43 -37.00
N ASN A 128 20.57 43.76 -38.13
CA ASN A 128 19.93 42.45 -38.12
C ASN A 128 20.83 41.38 -37.46
N MET A 129 22.14 41.40 -37.73
CA MET A 129 23.13 40.48 -37.15
C MET A 129 23.27 40.68 -35.63
N GLU A 130 23.29 41.93 -35.17
CA GLU A 130 23.27 42.27 -33.74
C GLU A 130 21.98 41.74 -33.09
N SER A 131 20.82 41.96 -33.73
CA SER A 131 19.54 41.47 -33.23
C SER A 131 19.48 39.93 -33.15
N LEU A 132 20.11 39.22 -34.10
CA LEU A 132 20.20 37.77 -34.10
C LEU A 132 21.10 37.26 -32.97
N THR A 133 22.25 37.90 -32.77
CA THR A 133 23.16 37.57 -31.67
C THR A 133 22.46 37.69 -30.32
N ILE A 134 21.76 38.81 -30.08
CA ILE A 134 20.99 39.03 -28.84
C ILE A 134 19.91 37.94 -28.66
N ARG A 135 19.22 37.54 -29.75
CA ARG A 135 18.20 36.48 -29.69
C ARG A 135 18.80 35.12 -29.34
N VAL A 136 19.89 34.73 -30.01
CA VAL A 136 20.57 33.46 -29.75
C VAL A 136 21.06 33.41 -28.30
N SER A 137 21.66 34.50 -27.80
CA SER A 137 22.07 34.58 -26.38
C SER A 137 20.88 34.46 -25.43
N LYS A 138 19.76 35.13 -25.71
CA LYS A 138 18.55 35.06 -24.88
C LYS A 138 17.88 33.69 -24.91
N ASP A 139 17.84 33.03 -26.07
CA ASP A 139 17.29 31.69 -26.21
C ASP A 139 18.19 30.64 -25.52
N ALA A 140 19.51 30.80 -25.59
CA ALA A 140 20.45 29.98 -24.84
C ALA A 140 20.26 30.13 -23.31
N GLU A 141 20.11 31.37 -22.83
CA GLU A 141 19.83 31.64 -21.40
C GLU A 141 18.49 31.02 -20.96
N ASN A 142 17.45 31.14 -21.78
CA ASN A 142 16.14 30.54 -21.49
C ASN A 142 16.21 29.00 -21.48
N ALA A 143 16.94 28.40 -22.41
CA ALA A 143 17.15 26.96 -22.46
C ALA A 143 17.90 26.48 -21.21
N GLU A 144 18.96 27.18 -20.79
CA GLU A 144 19.70 26.84 -19.57
C GLU A 144 18.81 26.96 -18.32
N LYS A 145 17.99 28.02 -18.22
CA LYS A 145 17.01 28.17 -17.12
C LYS A 145 16.01 27.02 -17.11
N LEU A 146 15.49 26.64 -18.27
CA LEU A 146 14.54 25.52 -18.37
C LEU A 146 15.20 24.20 -17.96
N MET A 147 16.43 23.93 -18.41
CA MET A 147 17.18 22.74 -18.01
C MET A 147 17.45 22.70 -16.51
N ARG A 148 17.83 23.83 -15.90
CA ARG A 148 18.02 23.94 -14.45
C ARG A 148 16.72 23.66 -13.70
N ASN A 149 15.61 24.28 -14.10
CA ASN A 149 14.31 24.04 -13.48
C ASN A 149 13.89 22.57 -13.60
N LEU A 150 14.02 21.98 -14.79
CA LEU A 150 13.70 20.57 -15.01
C LEU A 150 14.57 19.64 -14.17
N SER A 151 15.86 19.96 -13.97
CA SER A 151 16.73 19.18 -13.09
C SER A 151 16.30 19.23 -11.63
N VAL A 152 15.83 20.40 -11.16
CA VAL A 152 15.32 20.58 -9.79
C VAL A 152 14.03 19.80 -9.61
N ASP A 153 13.09 19.89 -10.57
CA ASP A 153 11.83 19.17 -10.54
C ASP A 153 12.05 17.64 -10.54
N LEU A 154 13.00 17.14 -11.35
CA LEU A 154 13.36 15.72 -11.39
C LEU A 154 14.00 15.24 -10.08
N ASP A 155 14.86 16.05 -9.46
CA ASP A 155 15.45 15.71 -8.17
C ASP A 155 14.40 15.69 -7.05
N GLU A 156 13.42 16.60 -7.09
CA GLU A 156 12.30 16.61 -6.16
C GLU A 156 11.41 15.37 -6.35
N GLU A 157 11.02 15.04 -7.59
CA GLU A 157 10.24 13.84 -7.89
C GLU A 157 10.97 12.58 -7.44
N LYS A 158 12.29 12.50 -7.68
CA LYS A 158 13.12 11.38 -7.25
C LYS A 158 13.12 11.24 -5.73
N ARG A 159 13.24 12.35 -4.99
CA ARG A 159 13.18 12.34 -3.51
C ARG A 159 11.82 11.89 -3.01
N LEU A 160 10.74 12.41 -3.59
CA LEU A 160 9.37 12.01 -3.25
C LEU A 160 9.19 10.50 -3.49
N ARG A 161 9.58 10.00 -4.66
CA ARG A 161 9.48 8.58 -5.02
C ARG A 161 10.31 7.69 -4.08
N ILE A 162 11.51 8.10 -3.69
CA ILE A 162 12.33 7.36 -2.72
C ILE A 162 11.62 7.30 -1.36
N SER A 163 11.06 8.42 -0.89
CA SER A 163 10.34 8.48 0.39
C SER A 163 9.07 7.63 0.38
N GLU A 164 8.31 7.63 -0.72
CA GLU A 164 7.14 6.78 -0.91
C GLU A 164 7.52 5.31 -0.95
N HIS A 165 8.61 4.96 -1.64
CA HIS A 165 9.10 3.59 -1.72
C HIS A 165 9.55 3.07 -0.35
N GLN A 166 10.20 3.92 0.47
CA GLN A 166 10.55 3.59 1.84
C GLN A 166 9.29 3.32 2.68
N GLN A 167 8.29 4.19 2.62
CA GLN A 167 7.03 3.99 3.34
C GLN A 167 6.28 2.72 2.89
N ILE A 168 6.28 2.42 1.59
CA ILE A 168 5.69 1.17 1.07
C ILE A 168 6.45 -0.03 1.59
N SER A 169 7.79 0.01 1.59
CA SER A 169 8.64 -1.06 2.11
C SER A 169 8.42 -1.29 3.61
N GLU A 170 8.33 -0.23 4.40
CA GLU A 170 8.02 -0.30 5.83
C GLU A 170 6.64 -0.90 6.08
N ARG A 171 5.61 -0.43 5.37
CA ARG A 171 4.27 -1.03 5.43
C ARG A 171 4.28 -2.50 5.00
N LEU A 172 5.09 -2.88 4.01
CA LEU A 172 5.20 -4.26 3.58
C LEU A 172 5.85 -5.13 4.68
N LYS A 173 6.89 -4.62 5.33
CA LYS A 173 7.53 -5.28 6.48
C LYS A 173 6.56 -5.44 7.64
N GLU A 174 5.82 -4.38 7.99
CA GLU A 174 4.78 -4.41 9.04
C GLU A 174 3.65 -5.39 8.68
N ALA A 175 3.22 -5.43 7.42
CA ALA A 175 2.21 -6.39 6.97
C ALA A 175 2.71 -7.84 7.09
N GLN A 176 3.97 -8.08 6.72
CA GLN A 176 4.59 -9.39 6.75
C GLN A 176 4.81 -9.88 8.19
N THR A 177 5.10 -8.99 9.14
CA THR A 177 5.33 -9.36 10.55
C THR A 177 4.05 -9.40 11.39
N GLY A 178 3.12 -8.45 11.21
CA GLY A 178 1.96 -8.29 12.09
C GLY A 178 0.85 -9.34 11.88
N GLY A 179 0.61 -9.77 10.65
CA GLY A 179 -0.45 -10.72 10.32
C GLY A 179 -0.02 -12.19 10.42
N LEU A 180 1.26 -12.47 10.12
CA LEU A 180 1.75 -13.84 10.00
C LEU A 180 1.87 -14.53 11.36
N GLY A 181 2.30 -13.82 12.40
CA GLY A 181 2.45 -14.39 13.74
C GLY A 181 1.13 -14.91 14.32
N THR A 182 0.05 -14.12 14.20
CA THR A 182 -1.29 -14.52 14.69
C THR A 182 -1.88 -15.68 13.88
N ALA A 183 -1.66 -15.71 12.56
CA ALA A 183 -2.09 -16.83 11.72
C ALA A 183 -1.32 -18.12 12.02
N LEU A 184 0.00 -18.05 12.23
CA LEU A 184 0.84 -19.20 12.54
C LEU A 184 0.52 -19.79 13.92
N MET A 185 0.22 -18.93 14.91
CA MET A 185 -0.25 -19.37 16.22
C MET A 185 -1.58 -20.12 16.14
N GLY A 186 -2.53 -19.61 15.36
CA GLY A 186 -3.80 -20.30 15.12
C GLY A 186 -3.63 -21.65 14.42
N LEU A 187 -2.65 -21.78 13.51
CA LEU A 187 -2.32 -23.05 12.87
C LEU A 187 -1.76 -24.07 13.88
N ILE A 188 -0.88 -23.64 14.78
CA ILE A 188 -0.35 -24.51 15.85
C ILE A 188 -1.50 -25.03 16.72
N TRP A 189 -2.45 -24.17 17.08
CA TRP A 189 -3.64 -24.58 17.83
C TRP A 189 -4.53 -25.58 17.11
N LEU A 190 -4.71 -25.41 15.80
CA LEU A 190 -5.45 -26.37 14.99
C LEU A 190 -4.77 -27.74 14.98
N ILE A 191 -3.45 -27.77 14.84
CA ILE A 191 -2.68 -29.02 14.86
C ILE A 191 -2.82 -29.71 16.21
N VAL A 192 -2.56 -28.99 17.31
CA VAL A 192 -2.66 -29.53 18.68
C VAL A 192 -4.08 -30.02 18.98
N GLY A 193 -5.10 -29.22 18.67
CA GLY A 193 -6.50 -29.60 18.85
C GLY A 193 -6.92 -30.79 17.98
N SER A 194 -6.37 -30.93 16.78
CA SER A 194 -6.59 -32.10 15.92
C SER A 194 -6.02 -33.36 16.55
N PHE A 195 -4.77 -33.32 17.05
CA PHE A 195 -4.16 -34.46 17.73
C PHE A 195 -4.93 -34.86 18.99
N LEU A 196 -5.34 -33.89 19.81
CA LEU A 196 -6.16 -34.11 20.99
C LEU A 196 -7.50 -34.79 20.67
N SER A 197 -8.18 -34.32 19.63
CA SER A 197 -9.49 -34.86 19.25
C SER A 197 -9.40 -36.26 18.65
N THR A 198 -8.37 -36.54 17.86
CA THR A 198 -8.19 -37.85 17.21
C THR A 198 -7.60 -38.88 18.17
N GLY A 199 -6.63 -38.46 19.01
CA GLY A 199 -5.93 -39.35 19.94
C GLY A 199 -6.61 -39.54 21.30
N ALA A 200 -7.78 -38.94 21.53
CA ALA A 200 -8.48 -39.02 22.81
C ALA A 200 -8.77 -40.47 23.25
N VAL A 201 -9.01 -41.38 22.30
CA VAL A 201 -9.29 -42.79 22.57
C VAL A 201 -8.06 -43.51 23.11
N GLU A 202 -6.90 -43.30 22.50
CA GLU A 202 -5.65 -43.96 22.90
C GLU A 202 -5.08 -43.40 24.21
N ILE A 203 -5.36 -42.13 24.50
CA ILE A 203 -4.93 -41.48 25.75
C ILE A 203 -5.80 -41.93 26.92
N ALA A 204 -7.11 -42.10 26.70
CA ALA A 204 -8.05 -42.55 27.73
C ALA A 204 -7.85 -44.03 28.12
N GLU A 205 -7.35 -44.89 27.23
CA GLU A 205 -7.06 -46.30 27.56
C GLU A 205 -5.78 -46.49 28.39
N ARG A 206 -4.90 -45.47 28.46
CA ARG A 206 -3.57 -45.58 29.06
C ARG A 206 -3.48 -45.04 30.51
N PHE A 207 -4.54 -44.42 31.01
CA PHE A 207 -4.69 -43.88 32.36
C PHE A 207 -5.91 -44.48 33.05
#